data_AF-A0A7S0BH00-F1
#
_entry.id   AF-A0A7S0BH00-F1
#
_cell.length_a   1.000
_cell.length_b   1.000
_cell.length_c   1.000
_cell.angle_alpha   90.00
_cell.angle_beta   90.00
_cell.angle_gamma   90.00
#
_symmetry.space_group_name_H-M   'P 1'
#
loop_
_entity.id
_entity.type
_entity.pdbx_description
1 polymer ?
#
loop_
_entity_poly.entity_id
_entity_poly.type
_entity_poly.pdbx_seq_one_letter_code
_entity_poly.pdbx_strand_id
1 'polypeptide(L)'
;FADCGTTANTEHAAVANIERNIYGLQFHPEVTHTKFGSQILSNFVHEICHCVGDWSMRNFIEEATQEIRKMVGDELVIGAVSGGVDSTVAAVLMKKAIGDQFQAVFVNNGVLRKDEDT
;
A
#
# COMPACT_ATOMS: atom_id res chain seq x y z
N PHE A 1 -22.18 -15.29 19.41
CA PHE A 1 -22.25 -14.77 18.03
C PHE A 1 -23.71 -14.64 17.66
N ALA A 2 -24.07 -13.55 17.00
CA ALA A 2 -25.39 -13.30 16.44
C ALA A 2 -25.30 -13.36 14.91
N ASP A 3 -26.37 -13.83 14.28
CA ASP A 3 -26.49 -13.82 12.83
C ASP A 3 -26.77 -12.40 12.34
N CYS A 4 -26.08 -11.98 11.28
CA CYS A 4 -26.18 -10.66 10.68
C CYS A 4 -26.51 -10.73 9.18
N GLY A 5 -26.56 -11.92 8.58
CA GLY A 5 -26.82 -12.05 7.16
C GLY A 5 -26.91 -13.50 6.73
N THR A 6 -27.92 -13.79 5.92
CA THR A 6 -28.22 -15.15 5.45
C THR A 6 -28.42 -15.14 3.93
N THR A 7 -28.26 -16.30 3.30
CA THR A 7 -28.63 -16.54 1.90
C THR A 7 -29.43 -17.84 1.80
N ALA A 8 -29.97 -18.14 0.61
CA ALA A 8 -30.73 -19.38 0.39
C ALA A 8 -29.93 -20.68 0.63
N ASN A 9 -28.59 -20.64 0.49
CA ASN A 9 -27.72 -21.79 0.63
C ASN A 9 -26.68 -21.66 1.76
N THR A 10 -26.67 -20.53 2.48
CA THR A 10 -25.74 -20.25 3.57
C THR A 10 -26.51 -19.57 4.68
N GLU A 11 -26.86 -20.34 5.71
CA GLU A 11 -27.63 -19.84 6.85
C GLU A 11 -26.87 -18.73 7.59
N HIS A 12 -25.56 -18.89 7.82
CA HIS A 12 -24.73 -17.91 8.52
C HIS A 12 -23.72 -17.26 7.57
N ALA A 13 -24.21 -16.45 6.62
CA ALA A 13 -23.35 -15.77 5.64
C ALA A 13 -22.56 -14.59 6.24
N ALA A 14 -23.09 -13.98 7.32
CA ALA A 14 -22.38 -13.00 8.13
C ALA A 14 -22.74 -13.18 9.61
N VAL A 15 -21.75 -13.17 10.49
CA VAL A 15 -21.94 -13.30 11.94
C VAL A 15 -21.14 -12.25 12.70
N ALA A 16 -21.63 -11.84 13.87
CA ALA A 16 -20.91 -10.89 14.72
C ALA A 16 -20.95 -11.30 16.19
N ASN A 17 -19.89 -10.95 16.91
CA ASN A 17 -19.85 -10.87 18.36
C ASN A 17 -19.43 -9.45 18.72
N ILE A 18 -20.44 -8.61 18.98
CA ILE A 18 -20.26 -7.17 19.25
C ILE A 18 -19.47 -6.95 20.55
N GLU A 19 -19.71 -7.75 21.60
CA GLU A 19 -18.98 -7.63 22.87
C GLU A 19 -17.47 -7.87 22.71
N ARG A 20 -17.08 -8.70 21.74
CA ARG A 20 -15.68 -9.06 21.49
C ARG A 20 -15.10 -8.41 20.24
N ASN A 21 -15.87 -7.57 19.53
CA ASN A 21 -15.50 -7.01 18.22
C ASN A 21 -15.04 -8.06 17.20
N ILE A 22 -15.67 -9.24 17.17
CA ILE A 22 -15.35 -10.29 16.20
C ILE A 22 -16.44 -10.33 15.13
N TYR A 23 -16.05 -10.23 13.86
CA TYR A 23 -16.96 -10.24 12.71
C TYR A 23 -16.49 -11.29 11.72
N GLY A 24 -17.42 -12.09 11.19
CA GLY A 24 -17.16 -13.13 10.21
C GLY A 24 -18.01 -12.92 8.98
N LEU A 25 -17.40 -13.01 7.80
CA LEU A 25 -18.07 -12.92 6.50
C LEU A 25 -17.69 -14.15 5.67
N GLN A 26 -18.67 -14.78 5.03
CA GLN A 26 -18.45 -15.94 4.16
C GLN A 26 -18.17 -15.56 2.69
N PHE A 27 -18.16 -14.26 2.40
CA PHE A 27 -17.85 -13.68 1.09
C PHE A 27 -16.67 -12.71 1.19
N HIS A 28 -16.12 -12.33 0.03
CA HIS A 28 -14.93 -11.49 -0.10
C HIS A 28 -15.31 -10.00 -0.25
N PRO A 29 -15.24 -9.17 0.80
CA PRO A 29 -15.53 -7.72 0.68
C PRO A 29 -14.42 -6.95 -0.06
N GLU A 30 -13.25 -7.54 -0.29
CA GLU A 30 -12.12 -6.93 -0.98
C GLU A 30 -12.25 -6.94 -2.50
N VAL A 31 -13.08 -7.81 -3.06
CA VAL A 31 -13.26 -7.92 -4.51
C VAL A 31 -14.33 -6.96 -5.02
N THR A 32 -14.13 -6.43 -6.23
CA THR A 32 -15.04 -5.49 -6.89
C THR A 32 -16.45 -6.05 -7.16
N HIS A 33 -16.59 -7.38 -7.19
CA HIS A 33 -17.87 -8.06 -7.35
C HIS A 33 -18.81 -7.84 -6.14
N THR A 34 -18.26 -7.56 -4.96
CA THR A 34 -19.05 -7.22 -3.78
C THR A 34 -19.36 -5.74 -3.80
N LYS A 35 -20.55 -5.36 -4.29
CA LYS A 35 -20.97 -3.95 -4.52
C LYS A 35 -20.69 -3.00 -3.34
N PHE A 36 -20.82 -3.48 -2.10
CA PHE A 36 -20.60 -2.70 -0.88
C PHE A 36 -19.35 -3.13 -0.10
N GLY A 37 -18.45 -3.88 -0.73
CA GLY A 37 -17.26 -4.46 -0.09
C GLY A 37 -16.34 -3.41 0.52
N SER A 38 -16.03 -2.35 -0.23
CA SER A 38 -15.24 -1.22 0.29
C SER A 38 -15.92 -0.50 1.47
N GLN A 39 -17.26 -0.41 1.48
CA GLN A 39 -17.99 0.19 2.60
C GLN A 39 -17.89 -0.68 3.87
N ILE A 40 -17.99 -2.00 3.71
CA ILE A 40 -17.84 -2.95 4.82
C ILE A 40 -16.44 -2.82 5.44
N LEU A 41 -15.39 -2.83 4.61
CA LEU A 41 -14.01 -2.66 5.06
C LEU A 41 -13.79 -1.30 5.72
N SER A 42 -14.34 -0.23 5.13
CA SER A 42 -14.27 1.14 5.68
C SER A 42 -14.91 1.22 7.06
N ASN A 43 -16.13 0.70 7.23
CA ASN A 43 -16.81 0.66 8.53
C ASN A 43 -15.99 -0.14 9.57
N PHE A 44 -15.42 -1.27 9.17
CA PHE A 44 -14.59 -2.05 10.07
C PHE A 44 -13.34 -1.29 10.52
N VAL A 45 -12.63 -0.65 9.59
CA VAL A 45 -11.40 0.09 9.89
C VAL A 45 -11.68 1.35 10.72
N HIS A 46 -12.69 2.15 10.34
CA HIS A 46 -12.91 3.47 10.95
C HIS A 46 -13.90 3.45 12.12
N GLU A 47 -15.01 2.72 12.01
CA GLU A 47 -16.06 2.75 13.03
C GLU A 47 -15.85 1.70 14.13
N ILE A 48 -15.27 0.54 13.80
CA ILE A 48 -15.06 -0.56 14.76
C ILE A 48 -13.63 -0.53 15.34
N CYS A 49 -12.61 -0.41 14.48
CA CYS A 49 -11.22 -0.34 14.92
C CYS A 49 -10.77 1.07 15.31
N HIS A 50 -11.58 2.10 15.01
CA HIS A 50 -11.27 3.51 15.31
C HIS A 50 -9.96 4.01 14.70
N CYS A 51 -9.55 3.45 13.55
CA CYS A 51 -8.38 3.92 12.82
C CYS A 51 -8.67 5.30 12.20
N VAL A 52 -7.76 6.26 12.40
CA VAL A 52 -7.93 7.66 11.98
C VAL A 52 -7.94 7.84 10.45
N GLY A 53 -7.22 6.99 9.71
CA GLY A 53 -7.12 7.11 8.25
C GLY A 53 -6.21 8.26 7.79
N ASP A 54 -5.18 8.58 8.57
CA ASP A 54 -4.19 9.62 8.29
C ASP A 54 -3.06 9.17 7.36
N TRP A 55 -3.07 7.92 6.91
CA TRP A 55 -2.14 7.43 5.90
C TRP A 55 -2.35 8.14 4.56
N SER A 56 -1.35 8.90 4.13
CA SER A 56 -1.34 9.55 2.83
C SER A 56 0.05 9.50 2.22
N MET A 57 0.14 9.55 0.89
CA MET A 57 1.43 9.60 0.19
C MET A 57 2.28 10.81 0.60
N ARG A 58 1.64 11.91 1.03
CA ARG A 58 2.34 13.09 1.55
C ARG A 58 3.07 12.77 2.85
N ASN A 59 2.34 12.23 3.82
CA ASN A 59 2.89 11.86 5.13
C ASN A 59 3.98 10.80 4.96
N PHE A 60 3.73 9.80 4.11
CA PHE A 60 4.70 8.76 3.78
C PHE A 60 6.02 9.31 3.21
N ILE A 61 5.97 10.28 2.28
CA ILE A 61 7.20 10.86 1.71
C ILE A 61 8.04 11.56 2.79
N GLU A 62 7.39 12.25 3.73
CA GLU A 62 8.07 12.94 4.84
C GLU A 62 8.73 11.94 5.78
N GLU A 63 8.00 10.91 6.21
CA GLU A 63 8.50 9.83 7.09
C GLU A 63 9.64 9.05 6.42
N ALA A 64 9.42 8.52 5.21
CA ALA A 64 10.41 7.73 4.50
C ALA A 64 11.70 8.51 4.23
N THR A 65 11.60 9.81 3.91
CA THR A 65 12.79 10.66 3.71
C THR A 65 13.63 10.77 4.99
N GLN A 66 12.98 10.92 6.14
CA GLN A 66 13.67 11.01 7.43
C GLN A 66 14.33 9.67 7.80
N GLU A 67 13.63 8.56 7.60
CA GLU A 67 14.15 7.22 7.85
C GLU A 67 15.36 6.91 6.97
N ILE A 68 15.29 7.22 5.67
CA ILE A 68 16.40 7.02 4.74
C ILE A 68 17.63 7.82 5.18
N ARG A 69 17.46 9.11 5.51
CA ARG A 69 18.58 9.96 5.99
C ARG A 69 19.23 9.39 7.26
N LYS A 70 18.41 8.95 8.22
CA LYS A 70 18.89 8.36 9.47
C LYS A 70 19.64 7.05 9.22
N MET A 71 19.15 6.23 8.30
CA MET A 71 19.73 4.93 8.00
C MET A 71 21.04 5.04 7.20
N VAL A 72 21.08 5.93 6.20
CA VAL A 72 22.22 6.08 5.29
C VAL A 72 23.35 6.91 5.90
N GLY A 73 23.02 7.94 6.71
CA GLY A 73 24.03 8.87 7.22
C GLY A 73 24.82 9.52 6.09
N ASP A 74 26.14 9.36 6.11
CA ASP A 74 27.07 9.95 5.13
C ASP A 74 27.52 8.96 4.03
N GLU A 75 26.92 7.76 3.97
CA GLU A 75 27.31 6.74 2.99
C GLU A 75 26.80 7.05 1.58
N LEU A 76 27.48 6.50 0.57
CA LEU A 76 27.04 6.55 -0.82
C LEU A 76 26.12 5.36 -1.12
N VAL A 77 25.05 5.61 -1.86
CA VAL A 77 24.05 4.61 -2.23
C VAL A 77 23.95 4.50 -3.74
N ILE A 78 23.95 3.28 -4.27
CA ILE A 78 23.76 3.01 -5.69
C ILE A 78 22.38 2.38 -5.88
N GLY A 79 21.63 2.82 -6.89
CA GLY A 79 20.35 2.24 -7.27
C GLY A 79 20.30 1.86 -8.74
N ALA A 80 19.82 0.66 -9.04
CA ALA A 80 19.53 0.27 -10.42
C ALA A 80 18.16 0.84 -10.84
N VAL A 81 18.16 1.65 -11.91
CA VAL A 81 16.95 2.22 -12.50
C VAL A 81 16.69 1.48 -13.80
N SER A 82 15.53 0.84 -13.92
CA SER A 82 15.17 0.05 -15.11
C SER A 82 14.29 0.82 -16.10
N GLY A 83 13.78 1.99 -15.70
CA GLY A 83 12.68 2.70 -16.38
C GLY A 83 11.29 2.29 -15.88
N GLY A 84 11.18 1.19 -15.13
CA GLY A 84 9.94 0.78 -14.47
C GLY A 84 9.56 1.70 -13.31
N VAL A 85 8.24 1.83 -13.06
CA VAL A 85 7.68 2.80 -12.10
C VAL A 85 8.25 2.65 -10.69
N ASP A 86 8.46 1.42 -10.21
CA ASP A 86 8.97 1.17 -8.87
C ASP A 86 10.40 1.71 -8.71
N SER A 87 11.28 1.39 -9.65
CA SER A 87 12.68 1.84 -9.63
C SER A 87 12.80 3.35 -9.80
N THR A 88 11.91 3.96 -10.60
CA THR A 88 11.89 5.41 -10.82
C THR A 88 11.37 6.15 -9.59
N VAL A 89 10.28 5.68 -8.96
CA VAL A 89 9.77 6.27 -7.71
C VAL A 89 10.80 6.13 -6.59
N ALA A 90 11.43 4.96 -6.47
CA ALA A 90 12.52 4.74 -5.51
C ALA A 90 13.68 5.71 -5.76
N ALA A 91 14.14 5.86 -7.01
CA ALA A 91 15.22 6.79 -7.37
C ALA A 91 14.88 8.25 -7.03
N VAL A 92 13.64 8.69 -7.32
CA VAL A 92 13.17 10.04 -6.98
C VAL A 92 13.11 10.25 -5.47
N LEU A 93 12.62 9.27 -4.71
CA LEU A 93 12.59 9.33 -3.24
C LEU A 93 14.00 9.39 -2.65
N MET A 94 14.93 8.57 -3.15
CA MET A 94 16.34 8.58 -2.74
C MET A 94 17.01 9.91 -3.07
N LYS A 95 16.80 10.45 -4.27
CA LYS A 95 17.34 11.77 -4.65
C LYS A 95 16.79 12.87 -3.75
N LYS A 96 15.51 12.82 -3.38
CA LYS A 96 14.88 13.76 -2.43
C LYS A 96 15.46 13.62 -1.01
N ALA A 97 15.76 12.38 -0.59
CA ALA A 97 16.26 12.12 0.74
C ALA A 97 17.74 12.49 0.91
N ILE A 98 18.61 12.01 0.03
CA ILE A 98 20.08 12.04 0.23
C ILE A 98 20.85 12.69 -0.93
N GLY A 99 20.15 13.29 -1.91
CA GLY A 99 20.76 14.14 -2.92
C GLY A 99 21.86 13.44 -3.73
N ASP A 100 23.09 13.94 -3.64
CA ASP A 100 24.23 13.45 -4.43
C ASP A 100 24.88 12.18 -3.87
N GLN A 101 24.48 11.75 -2.66
CA GLN A 101 24.87 10.44 -2.14
C GLN A 101 24.24 9.29 -2.95
N PHE A 102 23.10 9.55 -3.60
CA PHE A 102 22.44 8.55 -4.46
C PHE A 102 22.95 8.62 -5.91
N GLN A 103 23.46 7.49 -6.39
CA GLN A 103 23.94 7.31 -7.75
C GLN A 103 23.06 6.29 -8.48
N ALA A 104 22.28 6.78 -9.45
CA ALA A 104 21.44 5.94 -10.29
C ALA A 104 22.27 5.29 -11.40
N VAL A 105 22.09 3.99 -11.60
CA VAL A 105 22.67 3.23 -12.71
C VAL A 105 21.52 2.76 -13.60
N PHE A 106 21.53 3.22 -14.85
CA PHE A 106 20.62 2.76 -15.89
C PHE A 106 21.40 1.96 -16.91
N VAL A 107 20.85 0.81 -17.31
CA VAL A 107 21.47 -0.08 -18.30
C VAL A 107 20.51 -0.26 -19.46
N ASN A 108 20.81 0.35 -20.60
CA ASN A 108 20.18 -0.04 -21.86
C ASN A 108 20.75 -1.39 -22.28
N ASN A 109 19.93 -2.44 -22.19
CA ASN A 109 20.28 -3.81 -22.55
C ASN A 109 20.01 -4.16 -24.02
N GLY A 110 19.56 -3.19 -24.84
CA GLY A 110 19.25 -3.36 -26.25
C GLY A 110 17.84 -3.89 -26.55
N VAL A 111 16.99 -4.11 -25.54
CA VAL A 111 15.60 -4.60 -25.72
C VAL A 111 14.54 -3.72 -25.04
N LEU A 112 14.87 -2.45 -24.79
CA LEU A 112 13.91 -1.46 -24.33
C LEU A 112 12.90 -1.10 -25.44
N ARG A 113 11.75 -0.55 -25.06
CA ARG A 113 10.80 -0.01 -26.04
C ARG A 113 11.41 1.19 -26.74
N LYS A 114 10.89 1.49 -27.93
CA LYS A 114 11.31 2.65 -28.71
C LYS A 114 11.20 3.92 -27.86
N ASP A 115 12.29 4.68 -27.81
CA ASP A 115 12.43 5.96 -27.11
C ASP A 115 12.27 5.87 -25.57
N GLU A 116 12.49 4.71 -24.95
CA GLU A 116 12.37 4.52 -23.49
C GLU A 116 13.61 5.00 -22.71
N ASP A 117 14.75 5.21 -23.38
CA ASP A 117 16.03 5.66 -22.80
C ASP A 117 16.44 7.09 -23.19
N THR A 118 15.57 7.81 -23.92
CA THR A 118 15.75 9.21 -24.39
C THR A 118 14.76 10.15 -23.72
#